data_AF-H9GZM3-F1
#
_entry.id   AF-H9GZM3-F1
#
_cell.length_a   1.000
_cell.length_b   1.000
_cell.length_c   1.000
_cell.angle_alpha   90.00
_cell.angle_beta   90.00
_cell.angle_gamma   90.00
#
_symmetry.space_group_name_H-M   'P 1'
#
loop_
_entity.id
_entity.type
_entity.pdbx_description
1 polymer ?
#
loop_
_entity_poly.entity_id
_entity_poly.type
_entity_poly.pdbx_seq_one_letter_code
_entity_poly.pdbx_strand_id
1 'polypeptide(L)'
;SLPGPGVNRFPRWPAAVTGDAASRNYGLKALPFQPAVKGKTDFPASWAPATSLNLPFRPTYAVAALASKQGVFGAGVRRLHCSPAARAGSQWRVHQGLAANPSGYGPLTELPDWSYADGRPAPPMKGQLRRQAQREKFARRVVLLSQEMDAGLQAWQLRQQEKLQEEERKQKNALKPKGAALQSPQPSQ
;
A
#
# COMPACT_ATOMS: atom_id res chain seq x y z
N SER A 1 15.92 23.93 -46.20
CA SER A 1 16.46 22.64 -45.72
C SER A 1 16.07 22.41 -44.28
N LEU A 2 15.12 21.50 -44.04
CA LEU A 2 14.69 21.07 -42.71
C LEU A 2 15.47 19.80 -42.33
N PRO A 3 16.01 19.67 -41.11
CA PRO A 3 16.49 18.37 -40.64
C PRO A 3 15.34 17.57 -40.01
N GLY A 4 15.24 16.30 -40.40
CA GLY A 4 14.17 15.36 -40.03
C GLY A 4 14.23 14.82 -38.59
N PRO A 5 13.20 14.06 -38.16
CA PRO A 5 13.00 13.69 -36.77
C PRO A 5 13.92 12.54 -36.32
N GLY A 6 14.55 12.76 -35.15
CA GLY A 6 15.40 11.80 -34.46
C GLY A 6 14.64 10.56 -33.98
N VAL A 7 15.25 9.41 -34.23
CA VAL A 7 14.72 8.09 -33.91
C VAL A 7 14.84 7.83 -32.40
N ASN A 8 13.70 7.59 -31.73
CA ASN A 8 13.62 7.19 -30.33
C ASN A 8 14.35 5.87 -30.10
N ARG A 9 15.49 5.90 -29.39
CA ARG A 9 16.25 4.72 -29.00
C ARG A 9 15.86 4.33 -27.56
N PHE A 10 14.82 3.51 -27.42
CA PHE A 10 14.48 2.85 -26.15
C PHE A 10 15.59 1.88 -25.73
N PRO A 11 15.94 1.77 -24.43
CA PRO A 11 16.86 0.74 -23.96
C PRO A 11 16.18 -0.64 -24.01
N ARG A 12 16.80 -1.53 -24.79
CA ARG A 12 16.48 -2.95 -24.93
C ARG A 12 16.86 -3.67 -23.63
N TRP A 13 15.88 -4.20 -22.90
CA TRP A 13 16.12 -5.12 -21.79
C TRP A 13 16.77 -6.42 -22.30
N PRO A 14 17.83 -6.95 -21.66
CA PRO A 14 18.39 -8.23 -22.05
C PRO A 14 17.42 -9.36 -21.70
N ALA A 15 17.30 -10.31 -22.64
CA ALA A 15 16.47 -11.50 -22.54
C ALA A 15 16.89 -12.38 -21.35
N ALA A 16 15.90 -12.97 -20.69
CA ALA A 16 16.07 -13.87 -19.57
C ALA A 16 16.98 -15.05 -19.94
N VAL A 17 18.05 -15.23 -19.17
CA VAL A 17 18.83 -16.47 -19.13
C VAL A 17 17.98 -17.50 -18.39
N THR A 18 17.50 -18.49 -19.15
CA THR A 18 16.99 -19.75 -18.61
C THR A 18 18.15 -20.50 -17.95
N GLY A 19 18.21 -20.45 -16.63
CA GLY A 19 19.19 -21.16 -15.81
C GLY A 19 18.48 -22.17 -14.91
N ASP A 20 18.75 -23.43 -15.22
CA ASP A 20 18.51 -24.71 -14.56
C ASP A 20 17.85 -24.78 -13.18
N ALA A 21 16.91 -25.73 -13.15
CA ALA A 21 16.27 -26.30 -11.98
C ALA A 21 17.28 -26.97 -11.04
N ALA A 22 17.56 -26.33 -9.91
CA ALA A 22 18.14 -26.99 -8.74
C ALA A 22 17.13 -26.95 -7.60
N SER A 23 16.38 -28.05 -7.52
CA SER A 23 15.44 -28.40 -6.46
C SER A 23 16.11 -28.29 -5.08
N ARG A 24 15.75 -27.26 -4.30
CA ARG A 24 16.02 -27.21 -2.86
C ARG A 24 14.69 -27.31 -2.13
N ASN A 25 14.36 -28.55 -1.75
CA ASN A 25 13.30 -28.90 -0.82
C ASN A 25 13.57 -28.23 0.53
N TYR A 26 12.93 -27.08 0.78
CA TYR A 26 12.69 -26.62 2.15
C TYR A 26 11.35 -27.21 2.58
N GLY A 27 11.41 -28.31 3.32
CA GLY A 27 10.24 -28.95 3.93
C GLY A 27 9.57 -28.02 4.94
N LEU A 28 8.62 -27.22 4.47
CA LEU A 28 7.61 -26.59 5.31
C LEU A 28 6.42 -27.55 5.38
N LYS A 29 6.36 -28.33 6.45
CA LYS A 29 5.18 -29.11 6.80
C LYS A 29 3.99 -28.16 6.90
N ALA A 30 3.01 -28.33 6.01
CA ALA A 30 1.72 -27.66 6.09
C ALA A 30 1.04 -28.03 7.42
N LEU A 31 0.92 -27.08 8.33
CA LEU A 31 0.01 -27.20 9.46
C LEU A 31 -1.42 -26.91 8.96
N PRO A 32 -2.40 -27.77 9.26
CA PRO A 32 -3.77 -27.52 8.84
C PRO A 32 -4.36 -26.32 9.59
N PHE A 33 -4.91 -25.40 8.81
CA PHE A 33 -5.73 -24.28 9.26
C PHE A 33 -6.97 -24.80 9.99
N GLN A 34 -7.11 -24.48 11.28
CA GLN A 34 -8.34 -24.72 12.04
C GLN A 34 -9.25 -23.49 11.92
N PRO A 35 -10.50 -23.60 11.44
CA PRO A 35 -11.43 -22.48 11.45
C PRO A 35 -11.94 -22.20 12.87
N ALA A 36 -11.73 -20.97 13.32
CA ALA A 36 -12.20 -20.49 14.62
C ALA A 36 -13.74 -20.44 14.67
N VAL A 37 -14.24 -20.78 15.85
CA VAL A 37 -15.64 -21.03 16.23
C VAL A 37 -16.49 -19.77 16.10
N LYS A 38 -17.73 -19.93 15.60
CA LYS A 38 -18.79 -18.91 15.52
C LYS A 38 -19.12 -18.36 16.91
N GLY A 39 -18.64 -17.16 17.23
CA GLY A 39 -19.11 -16.33 18.34
C GLY A 39 -20.33 -15.51 17.91
N LYS A 40 -21.48 -15.83 18.49
CA LYS A 40 -22.76 -15.17 18.32
C LYS A 40 -22.72 -13.87 19.15
N THR A 41 -22.65 -12.71 18.50
CA THR A 41 -22.82 -11.43 19.17
C THR A 41 -24.26 -10.98 18.97
N ASP A 42 -25.06 -11.24 19.99
CA ASP A 42 -26.38 -10.67 20.18
C ASP A 42 -26.23 -9.15 20.41
N PHE A 43 -26.86 -8.34 19.56
CA PHE A 43 -27.03 -6.90 19.78
C PHE A 43 -28.26 -6.70 20.69
N PRO A 44 -28.14 -6.09 21.88
CA PRO A 44 -29.32 -5.60 22.57
C PRO A 44 -29.73 -4.23 22.01
N ALA A 45 -30.93 -4.21 21.43
CA ALA A 45 -31.70 -3.01 21.16
C ALA A 45 -32.12 -2.37 22.49
N SER A 46 -31.50 -1.27 22.87
CA SER A 46 -32.03 -0.40 23.93
C SER A 46 -31.37 0.98 23.90
N TRP A 47 -32.06 1.99 23.35
CA TRP A 47 -32.44 3.25 24.00
C TRP A 47 -32.57 4.44 23.06
N ALA A 48 -33.66 5.16 23.30
CA ALA A 48 -34.21 6.30 22.58
C ALA A 48 -33.35 7.58 22.72
N PRO A 49 -33.57 8.61 21.88
CA PRO A 49 -32.78 9.84 21.89
C PRO A 49 -33.29 10.81 22.97
N ALA A 50 -32.36 11.40 23.74
CA ALA A 50 -32.65 12.48 24.68
C ALA A 50 -31.82 13.73 24.32
N THR A 51 -32.55 14.70 23.77
CA THR A 51 -32.54 16.14 24.08
C THR A 51 -31.25 16.85 24.49
N SER A 52 -30.99 17.92 23.73
CA SER A 52 -30.04 19.00 23.98
C SER A 52 -30.17 19.66 25.35
N LEU A 53 -29.05 19.84 26.05
CA LEU A 53 -28.89 20.90 27.06
C LEU A 53 -27.52 21.56 26.89
N ASN A 54 -27.57 22.83 26.52
CA ASN A 54 -26.47 23.78 26.49
C ASN A 54 -25.86 23.94 27.89
N LEU A 55 -24.54 23.74 28.01
CA LEU A 55 -23.76 24.11 29.19
C LEU A 55 -22.99 25.42 28.91
N PRO A 56 -23.05 26.42 29.82
CA PRO A 56 -22.32 27.67 29.64
C PRO A 56 -20.82 27.51 29.96
N PHE A 57 -20.00 27.90 29.00
CA PHE A 57 -18.55 28.05 29.10
C PHE A 57 -18.20 29.22 30.04
N ARG A 58 -17.49 28.95 31.14
CA ARG A 58 -16.83 29.95 31.98
C ARG A 58 -15.32 29.69 32.00
N PRO A 59 -14.49 30.62 31.51
CA PRO A 59 -13.08 30.65 31.87
C PRO A 59 -12.82 31.76 32.89
N THR A 60 -12.28 31.39 34.04
CA THR A 60 -11.64 32.32 34.99
C THR A 60 -10.18 31.95 35.12
N TYR A 61 -9.29 32.73 34.51
CA TYR A 61 -7.94 32.97 35.05
C TYR A 61 -7.37 34.25 34.43
N ALA A 62 -7.24 35.27 35.28
CA ALA A 62 -6.41 36.43 35.03
C ALA A 62 -4.95 36.01 35.11
N VAL A 63 -4.13 36.39 34.12
CA VAL A 63 -2.68 36.36 34.21
C VAL A 63 -2.13 37.76 33.94
N ALA A 64 -1.29 38.20 34.86
CA ALA A 64 -0.76 39.53 35.00
C ALA A 64 0.09 39.97 33.79
N ALA A 65 -0.09 41.23 33.38
CA ALA A 65 0.75 41.89 32.40
C ALA A 65 2.12 42.25 33.03
N LEU A 66 3.16 41.55 32.61
CA LEU A 66 4.55 41.93 32.88
C LEU A 66 5.09 42.74 31.70
N ALA A 67 5.47 43.97 31.99
CA ALA A 67 6.04 44.94 31.05
C ALA A 67 7.30 44.41 30.37
N SER A 68 7.28 44.34 29.03
CA SER A 68 8.47 44.04 28.24
C SER A 68 9.33 45.30 28.11
N LYS A 69 10.48 45.33 28.81
CA LYS A 69 11.58 46.24 28.50
C LYS A 69 12.09 45.93 27.10
N GLN A 70 12.15 46.93 26.23
CA GLN A 70 12.72 46.84 24.89
C GLN A 70 14.23 46.57 25.01
N GLY A 71 14.61 45.32 24.73
CA GLY A 71 16.00 44.86 24.67
C GLY A 71 16.57 45.10 23.27
N VAL A 72 17.49 46.06 23.22
CA VAL A 72 18.58 46.33 22.26
C VAL A 72 19.00 45.13 21.38
N PHE A 73 18.99 45.37 20.06
CA PHE A 73 19.67 44.66 18.95
C PHE A 73 19.66 43.12 18.95
N GLY A 74 18.62 42.52 18.36
CA GLY A 74 18.70 41.18 17.80
C GLY A 74 19.54 41.18 16.53
N ALA A 75 20.76 40.64 16.58
CA ALA A 75 21.51 40.29 15.38
C ALA A 75 20.69 39.27 14.58
N GLY A 76 20.17 39.71 13.42
CA GLY A 76 19.37 38.86 12.54
C GLY A 76 20.17 37.63 12.11
N VAL A 77 19.81 36.47 12.65
CA VAL A 77 20.24 35.19 12.08
C VAL A 77 19.67 35.13 10.68
N ARG A 78 20.47 35.45 9.67
CA ARG A 78 20.13 35.21 8.27
C ARG A 78 19.99 33.71 8.10
N ARG A 79 18.77 33.19 8.26
CA ARG A 79 18.43 31.80 7.96
C ARG A 79 18.59 31.59 6.46
N LEU A 80 19.79 31.20 6.04
CA LEU A 80 20.04 30.80 4.66
C LEU A 80 19.21 29.55 4.38
N HIS A 81 18.11 29.72 3.64
CA HIS A 81 17.22 28.63 3.27
C HIS A 81 17.84 27.86 2.09
N CYS A 82 18.59 26.79 2.37
CA CYS A 82 19.29 25.96 1.37
C CYS A 82 18.36 25.12 0.45
N SER A 83 17.04 25.33 0.51
CA SER A 83 16.05 24.54 -0.25
C SER A 83 16.22 24.62 -1.79
N PRO A 84 16.55 25.77 -2.41
CA PRO A 84 16.73 25.83 -3.86
C PRO A 84 17.98 25.09 -4.34
N ALA A 85 19.11 25.24 -3.64
CA ALA A 85 20.38 24.58 -4.00
C ALA A 85 20.30 23.05 -3.87
N ALA A 86 19.58 22.56 -2.84
CA ALA A 86 19.36 21.13 -2.64
C ALA A 86 18.54 20.45 -3.77
N ARG A 87 17.84 21.24 -4.60
CA ARG A 87 17.03 20.75 -5.73
C ARG A 87 17.75 20.86 -7.07
N ALA A 88 18.93 21.49 -7.13
CA ALA A 88 19.70 21.63 -8.37
C ALA A 88 20.05 20.25 -8.94
N GLY A 89 19.73 20.04 -10.22
CA GLY A 89 19.94 18.76 -10.93
C GLY A 89 19.03 17.61 -10.50
N SER A 90 18.00 17.84 -9.67
CA SER A 90 17.08 16.78 -9.22
C SER A 90 16.31 16.13 -10.37
N GLN A 91 15.84 16.92 -11.35
CA GLN A 91 15.13 16.41 -12.53
C GLN A 91 16.01 15.53 -13.40
N TRP A 92 17.27 15.94 -13.63
CA TRP A 92 18.23 15.12 -14.36
C TRP A 92 18.48 13.78 -13.64
N ARG A 93 18.67 13.80 -12.31
CA ARG A 93 18.84 12.57 -11.53
C ARG A 93 17.65 11.63 -11.63
N VAL A 94 16.43 12.16 -11.52
CA VAL A 94 15.19 11.37 -11.67
C VAL A 94 15.10 10.76 -13.05
N HIS A 95 15.45 11.50 -14.10
CA HIS A 95 15.51 10.99 -15.48
C HIS A 95 16.54 9.85 -15.64
N GLN A 96 17.61 9.86 -14.85
CA GLN A 96 18.60 8.77 -14.79
C GLN A 96 18.20 7.62 -13.84
N GLY A 97 17.00 7.64 -13.24
CA GLY A 97 16.56 6.64 -12.27
C GLY A 97 17.23 6.74 -10.89
N LEU A 98 17.86 7.88 -10.59
CA LEU A 98 18.49 8.16 -9.29
C LEU A 98 17.53 8.90 -8.36
N ALA A 99 17.87 8.91 -7.06
CA ALA A 99 17.18 9.73 -6.09
C ALA A 99 17.26 11.23 -6.44
N ALA A 100 16.13 11.94 -6.39
CA ALA A 100 16.09 13.39 -6.61
C ALA A 100 17.05 14.14 -5.66
N ASN A 101 17.09 13.70 -4.40
CA ASN A 101 18.05 14.13 -3.38
C ASN A 101 19.18 13.10 -3.26
N PRO A 102 20.46 13.50 -3.42
CA PRO A 102 21.60 12.59 -3.29
C PRO A 102 21.72 11.90 -1.93
N SER A 103 21.19 12.48 -0.85
CA SER A 103 21.19 11.87 0.50
C SER A 103 20.02 10.92 0.77
N GLY A 104 19.12 10.73 -0.21
CA GLY A 104 17.90 9.93 -0.05
C GLY A 104 18.19 8.43 0.03
N TYR A 105 18.67 7.86 -1.06
CA TYR A 105 19.13 6.49 -1.17
C TYR A 105 20.25 6.43 -2.20
N GLY A 106 21.17 5.48 -2.04
CA GLY A 106 22.30 5.31 -2.95
C GLY A 106 23.61 5.02 -2.21
N PRO A 107 24.70 4.76 -2.95
CA PRO A 107 25.98 4.37 -2.35
C PRO A 107 26.52 5.40 -1.36
N LEU A 108 26.25 6.69 -1.59
CA LEU A 108 26.70 7.77 -0.70
C LEU A 108 26.07 7.72 0.71
N THR A 109 24.93 7.04 0.90
CA THR A 109 24.23 7.02 2.20
C THR A 109 24.03 5.61 2.75
N GLU A 110 24.09 4.59 1.90
CA GLU A 110 23.92 3.20 2.32
C GLU A 110 25.25 2.49 2.61
N LEU A 111 26.37 3.01 2.12
CA LEU A 111 27.70 2.49 2.44
C LEU A 111 28.18 3.02 3.80
N PRO A 112 28.98 2.23 4.54
CA PRO A 112 29.57 2.70 5.78
C PRO A 112 30.63 3.77 5.51
N ASP A 113 30.61 4.83 6.30
CA ASP A 113 31.55 5.96 6.16
C ASP A 113 33.00 5.59 6.56
N TRP A 114 33.19 4.48 7.26
CA TRP A 114 34.50 3.99 7.72
C TRP A 114 34.51 2.47 7.91
N SER A 115 35.70 1.90 8.05
CA SER A 115 35.91 0.50 8.45
C SER A 115 37.15 0.40 9.33
N TYR A 116 37.31 -0.69 10.07
CA TYR A 116 38.53 -0.92 10.85
C TYR A 116 39.71 -1.19 9.92
N ALA A 117 40.93 -0.80 10.32
CA ALA A 117 42.15 -1.04 9.53
C ALA A 117 42.38 -2.53 9.21
N ASP A 118 41.94 -3.41 10.11
CA ASP A 118 42.00 -4.87 9.94
C ASP A 118 41.01 -5.42 8.89
N GLY A 119 40.19 -4.55 8.27
CA GLY A 119 39.16 -4.94 7.31
C GLY A 119 37.84 -5.40 7.93
N ARG A 120 37.70 -5.34 9.26
CA ARG A 120 36.41 -5.63 9.92
C ARG A 120 35.38 -4.57 9.54
N PRO A 121 34.12 -4.95 9.26
CA PRO A 121 33.08 -3.99 8.91
C PRO A 121 32.75 -3.09 10.11
N ALA A 122 32.43 -1.83 9.84
CA ALA A 122 31.93 -0.94 10.88
C ALA A 122 30.56 -1.42 11.40
N PRO A 123 30.26 -1.20 12.69
CA PRO A 123 28.93 -1.46 13.24
C PRO A 123 27.86 -0.69 12.45
N PRO A 124 26.67 -1.27 12.22
CA PRO A 124 25.63 -0.63 11.44
C PRO A 124 25.10 0.63 12.12
N MET A 125 24.93 1.70 11.34
CA MET A 125 24.46 2.98 11.85
C MET A 125 22.96 2.92 12.19
N LYS A 126 22.54 3.60 13.27
CA LYS A 126 21.13 3.66 13.70
C LYS A 126 20.18 4.09 12.58
N GLY A 127 20.60 5.05 11.76
CA GLY A 127 19.82 5.53 10.61
C GLY A 127 19.63 4.47 9.53
N GLN A 128 20.66 3.67 9.25
CA GLN A 128 20.63 2.58 8.28
C GLN A 128 19.69 1.46 8.74
N LEU A 129 19.79 1.04 10.01
CA LEU A 129 18.87 0.06 10.61
C LEU A 129 17.42 0.53 10.54
N ARG A 130 17.15 1.80 10.86
CA ARG A 130 15.81 2.37 10.76
C ARG A 130 15.27 2.33 9.34
N ARG A 131 16.08 2.74 8.35
CA ARG A 131 15.69 2.72 6.91
C ARG A 131 15.43 1.29 6.44
N GLN A 132 16.25 0.33 6.84
CA GLN A 132 16.06 -1.07 6.50
C GLN A 132 14.73 -1.62 7.07
N ALA A 133 14.46 -1.36 8.35
CA ALA A 133 13.19 -1.76 8.98
C ALA A 133 11.98 -1.10 8.31
N GLN A 134 12.09 0.16 7.87
CA GLN A 134 11.04 0.85 7.11
C GLN A 134 10.82 0.21 5.74
N ARG A 135 11.88 -0.11 5.01
CA ARG A 135 11.81 -0.79 3.71
C ARG A 135 11.20 -2.18 3.83
N GLU A 136 11.56 -2.92 4.88
CA GLU A 136 10.99 -4.24 5.18
C GLU A 136 9.49 -4.15 5.46
N LYS A 137 9.05 -3.20 6.32
CA LYS A 137 7.63 -2.96 6.58
C LYS A 137 6.87 -2.60 5.32
N PHE A 138 7.45 -1.77 4.47
CA PHE A 138 6.85 -1.39 3.19
C PHE A 138 6.71 -2.60 2.26
N ALA A 139 7.77 -3.40 2.08
CA ALA A 139 7.74 -4.60 1.25
C ALA A 139 6.69 -5.61 1.73
N ARG A 140 6.62 -5.85 3.05
CA ARG A 140 5.59 -6.72 3.65
C ARG A 140 4.18 -6.25 3.33
N ARG A 141 3.94 -4.94 3.39
CA ARG A 141 2.63 -4.36 3.07
C ARG A 141 2.27 -4.52 1.60
N VAL A 142 3.23 -4.30 0.69
CA VAL A 142 3.01 -4.51 -0.75
C VAL A 142 2.58 -5.95 -1.03
N VAL A 143 3.28 -6.92 -0.45
CA VAL A 143 2.95 -8.35 -0.61
C VAL A 143 1.57 -8.66 -0.06
N LEU A 144 1.27 -8.21 1.17
CA LEU A 144 -0.03 -8.41 1.80
C LEU A 144 -1.19 -7.91 0.92
N LEU A 145 -1.11 -6.65 0.47
CA LEU A 145 -2.17 -6.04 -0.34
C LEU A 145 -2.35 -6.75 -1.70
N SER A 146 -1.25 -7.24 -2.28
CA SER A 146 -1.32 -8.00 -3.53
C SER A 146 -2.07 -9.32 -3.31
N GLN A 147 -1.77 -10.03 -2.22
CA GLN A 147 -2.46 -11.27 -1.87
C GLN A 147 -3.95 -11.06 -1.57
N GLU A 148 -4.31 -9.99 -0.85
CA GLU A 148 -5.71 -9.66 -0.57
C GLU A 148 -6.49 -9.41 -1.87
N MET A 149 -5.87 -8.70 -2.81
CA MET A 149 -6.46 -8.44 -4.12
C MET A 149 -6.67 -9.75 -4.92
N ASP A 150 -5.64 -10.60 -4.97
CA ASP A 150 -5.70 -11.88 -5.70
C ASP A 150 -6.76 -12.83 -5.09
N ALA A 151 -6.82 -12.91 -3.76
CA ALA A 151 -7.84 -13.68 -3.05
C ALA A 151 -9.25 -13.14 -3.33
N GLY A 152 -9.41 -11.82 -3.38
CA GLY A 152 -10.67 -11.16 -3.74
C GLY A 152 -11.13 -11.52 -5.16
N LEU A 153 -10.19 -11.52 -6.12
CA LEU A 153 -10.47 -11.89 -7.50
C LEU A 153 -10.88 -13.38 -7.61
N GLN A 154 -10.13 -14.28 -6.97
CA GLN A 154 -10.45 -15.72 -6.96
C GLN A 154 -11.82 -15.97 -6.34
N ALA A 155 -12.11 -15.37 -5.18
CA ALA A 155 -13.41 -15.50 -4.53
C ALA A 155 -14.55 -14.96 -5.41
N TRP A 156 -14.34 -13.87 -6.14
CA TRP A 156 -15.33 -13.36 -7.08
C TRP A 156 -15.56 -14.33 -8.25
N GLN A 157 -14.48 -14.86 -8.85
CA GLN A 157 -14.56 -15.83 -9.95
C GLN A 157 -15.30 -17.10 -9.54
N LEU A 158 -14.98 -17.65 -8.37
CA LEU A 158 -15.67 -18.84 -7.83
C LEU A 158 -17.16 -18.58 -7.65
N ARG A 159 -17.54 -17.44 -7.05
CA ARG A 159 -18.96 -17.08 -6.90
C ARG A 159 -19.69 -16.95 -8.24
N GLN A 160 -19.04 -16.44 -9.28
CA GLN A 160 -19.64 -16.38 -10.61
C GLN A 160 -19.89 -17.79 -11.17
N GLN A 161 -18.91 -18.69 -11.05
CA GLN A 161 -19.04 -20.07 -11.52
C GLN A 161 -20.11 -20.84 -10.74
N GLU A 162 -20.14 -20.71 -9.41
CA GLU A 162 -21.14 -21.33 -8.54
C GLU A 162 -22.55 -20.87 -8.89
N LYS A 163 -22.75 -19.57 -9.15
CA LYS A 163 -24.05 -19.04 -9.55
C LYS A 163 -24.57 -19.68 -10.85
N LEU A 164 -23.71 -19.77 -11.86
CA LEU A 164 -24.06 -20.42 -13.13
C LEU A 164 -24.36 -21.91 -12.93
N GLN A 165 -23.53 -22.61 -12.16
CA GLN A 165 -23.75 -24.02 -11.84
C GLN A 165 -25.04 -24.24 -11.06
N GLU A 166 -25.37 -23.37 -10.12
CA GLU A 166 -26.59 -23.46 -9.34
C GLU A 166 -27.83 -23.26 -10.21
N GLU A 167 -27.79 -22.31 -11.14
CA GLU A 167 -28.85 -22.11 -12.13
C GLU A 167 -29.02 -23.34 -13.02
N GLU A 168 -27.94 -23.92 -13.55
CA GLU A 168 -28.01 -25.18 -14.30
C GLU A 168 -28.57 -26.33 -13.47
N ARG A 169 -28.15 -26.45 -12.20
CA ARG A 169 -28.64 -27.48 -11.29
C ARG A 169 -30.13 -27.30 -10.99
N LYS A 170 -30.58 -26.06 -10.81
CA LYS A 170 -32.00 -25.71 -10.62
C LYS A 170 -32.82 -26.06 -11.86
N GLN A 171 -32.32 -25.77 -13.07
CA GLN A 171 -32.98 -26.15 -14.31
C GLN A 171 -33.08 -27.67 -14.48
N LYS A 172 -31.98 -28.40 -14.25
CA LYS A 172 -31.95 -29.87 -14.34
C LYS A 172 -32.87 -30.54 -13.31
N ASN A 173 -33.01 -29.95 -12.13
CA ASN A 173 -33.90 -30.43 -11.07
C ASN A 173 -35.33 -29.88 -11.17
N ALA A 174 -35.64 -29.07 -12.18
CA ALA A 174 -36.99 -28.56 -12.37
C ALA A 174 -37.93 -29.70 -12.76
N LEU A 175 -39.10 -29.78 -12.11
CA LEU A 175 -40.15 -30.71 -12.48
C LEU A 175 -40.71 -30.36 -13.86
N LYS A 176 -41.20 -31.37 -14.59
CA LYS A 176 -41.87 -31.15 -15.87
C LYS A 176 -43.06 -30.19 -15.68
N PRO A 177 -43.21 -29.17 -16.53
CA PRO A 177 -44.34 -28.26 -16.43
C PRO A 177 -45.66 -29.01 -16.66
N LYS A 178 -46.69 -28.67 -15.88
CA LYS A 178 -48.06 -29.23 -16.00
C LYS A 178 -49.06 -28.11 -16.26
N GLY A 179 -50.28 -28.46 -16.70
CA GLY A 179 -51.38 -27.52 -16.87
C GLY A 179 -51.29 -26.72 -18.18
N ALA A 180 -51.16 -25.39 -18.08
CA ALA A 180 -51.21 -24.45 -19.21
C ALA A 180 -50.21 -24.74 -20.35
N ALA A 181 -49.06 -25.37 -20.05
CA ALA A 181 -48.07 -25.76 -21.05
C ALA A 181 -48.55 -26.86 -22.03
N LEU A 182 -49.61 -27.61 -21.69
CA LEU A 182 -50.24 -28.60 -22.57
C LEU A 182 -51.36 -28.01 -23.44
N GLN A 183 -51.84 -26.80 -23.10
CA GLN A 183 -52.87 -26.08 -23.85
C GLN A 183 -52.20 -25.12 -24.84
N SER A 184 -51.49 -25.67 -25.83
CA SER A 184 -51.12 -24.85 -26.99
C SER A 184 -52.33 -24.76 -27.94
N PRO A 185 -52.79 -23.55 -28.33
CA PRO A 185 -53.80 -23.45 -29.37
C PRO A 185 -53.21 -23.97 -30.69
N GLN A 186 -53.92 -24.88 -31.34
CA GLN A 186 -53.62 -25.35 -32.69
C GLN A 186 -53.49 -24.13 -33.62
N PRO A 187 -52.42 -24.01 -34.44
CA PRO A 187 -52.38 -22.97 -35.46
C PRO A 187 -53.54 -23.22 -36.44
N SER A 188 -54.54 -22.33 -36.44
CA SER A 188 -55.59 -22.32 -37.46
C SER A 188 -54.93 -21.96 -38.80
N GLN A 189 -55.08 -22.85 -39.78
CA GLN A 189 -54.64 -22.63 -41.17
C GLN A 189 -55.38 -21.48 -41.83
#